data_AF-A0A7W4C1Q7-F1
#
_entry.id   AF-A0A7W4C1Q7-F1
#
_cell.length_a   1.000
_cell.length_b   1.000
_cell.length_c   1.000
_cell.angle_alpha   90.00
_cell.angle_beta   90.00
_cell.angle_gamma   90.00
#
_symmetry.space_group_name_H-M   'P 1'
#
loop_
_entity.id
_entity.type
_entity.pdbx_description
1 polymer ?
#
loop_
_entity_poly.entity_id
_entity_poly.type
_entity_poly.pdbx_seq_one_letter_code
_entity_poly.pdbx_strand_id
1 'polypeptide(L)'
;MNNNLEVLDLLRSRIPSFECKPGCHDCCGPVTTSSLEMSRLPEKTIAEHEAALNEWNCVHLGPNGCEVYEERPLICRMFGATPRMPCPEGCRPTEMIEYKTEAKIHDYIANTRQVLV
;
A
#
# COMPACT_ATOMS: atom_id res chain seq x y z
N MET A 1 13.19 4.38 -22.25
CA MET A 1 13.30 4.39 -20.78
C MET A 1 11.88 4.53 -20.28
N ASN A 2 11.29 3.49 -19.67
CA ASN A 2 9.97 3.64 -19.09
C ASN A 2 10.09 4.65 -17.94
N ASN A 3 9.24 5.65 -17.91
CA ASN A 3 9.20 6.61 -16.82
C ASN A 3 8.82 5.84 -15.53
N ASN A 4 9.42 6.15 -14.38
CA ASN A 4 9.11 5.46 -13.12
C ASN A 4 7.60 5.50 -12.78
N LEU A 5 6.89 6.52 -13.27
CA LEU A 5 5.43 6.63 -13.24
C LEU A 5 4.73 5.51 -14.03
N GLU A 6 5.14 5.28 -15.28
CA GLU A 6 4.55 4.23 -16.13
C GLU A 6 4.78 2.84 -15.54
N VAL A 7 5.96 2.60 -14.97
CA VAL A 7 6.27 1.35 -14.27
C VAL A 7 5.36 1.20 -13.05
N LEU A 8 5.22 2.24 -12.23
CA LEU A 8 4.35 2.23 -11.06
C LEU A 8 2.89 1.92 -11.44
N ASP A 9 2.35 2.62 -12.44
CA ASP A 9 0.97 2.43 -12.89
C ASP A 9 0.74 1.02 -13.48
N LEU A 10 1.73 0.49 -14.21
CA LEU A 10 1.71 -0.88 -14.70
C LEU A 10 1.73 -1.90 -13.56
N LEU A 11 2.54 -1.68 -12.52
CA LEU A 11 2.58 -2.59 -11.38
C LEU A 11 1.27 -2.55 -10.60
N ARG A 12 0.75 -1.34 -10.34
CA ARG A 12 -0.54 -1.14 -9.64
C ARG A 12 -1.68 -1.85 -10.36
N SER A 13 -1.77 -1.72 -11.68
CA SER A 13 -2.84 -2.36 -12.48
C SER A 13 -2.75 -3.89 -12.53
N ARG A 14 -1.61 -4.49 -12.20
CA ARG A 14 -1.41 -5.95 -12.16
C ARG A 14 -1.63 -6.57 -10.79
N ILE A 15 -1.81 -5.77 -9.74
CA ILE A 15 -2.19 -6.30 -8.43
C ILE A 15 -3.72 -6.51 -8.44
N PRO A 16 -4.20 -7.75 -8.23
CA PRO A 16 -5.63 -8.00 -8.14
C PRO A 16 -6.26 -7.22 -6.99
N SER A 17 -7.42 -6.60 -7.22
CA SER A 17 -8.14 -5.85 -6.20
C SER A 17 -9.18 -6.70 -5.47
N PHE A 18 -9.51 -6.29 -4.26
CA PHE A 18 -10.60 -6.81 -3.44
C PHE A 18 -11.03 -5.71 -2.48
N GLU A 19 -12.17 -5.89 -1.81
CA GLU A 19 -12.67 -4.97 -0.79
C GLU A 19 -12.33 -5.46 0.62
N CYS A 20 -11.83 -4.56 1.46
CA CYS A 20 -11.67 -4.79 2.89
C CYS A 20 -13.06 -4.90 3.57
N LYS A 21 -13.13 -5.56 4.73
CA LYS A 21 -14.34 -5.46 5.57
C LYS A 21 -14.55 -4.00 5.99
N PRO A 22 -15.80 -3.50 6.03
CA PRO A 22 -16.08 -2.15 6.52
C PRO A 22 -15.50 -1.91 7.91
N GLY A 23 -14.73 -0.83 8.09
CA GLY A 23 -14.08 -0.48 9.36
C GLY A 23 -12.84 -1.30 9.72
N CYS A 24 -12.40 -2.26 8.90
CA CYS A 24 -11.19 -3.02 9.17
C CYS A 24 -9.92 -2.18 8.94
N HIS A 25 -8.97 -2.28 9.88
CA HIS A 25 -7.67 -1.62 9.80
C HIS A 25 -6.52 -2.50 10.31
N ASP A 26 -6.71 -3.81 10.44
CA ASP A 26 -5.74 -4.72 11.07
C ASP A 26 -4.43 -4.88 10.28
N CYS A 27 -4.45 -4.58 8.98
CA CYS A 27 -3.23 -4.49 8.17
C CYS A 27 -2.74 -3.05 7.94
N CYS A 28 -3.47 -2.04 8.44
CA CYS A 28 -3.17 -0.62 8.21
C CYS A 28 -2.23 -0.09 9.31
N GLY A 29 -0.94 -0.35 9.15
CA GLY A 29 0.11 0.15 10.06
C GLY A 29 1.20 0.96 9.36
N PRO A 30 2.29 1.28 10.08
CA PRO A 30 3.44 1.98 9.53
C PRO A 30 4.10 1.14 8.41
N VAL A 31 4.16 1.72 7.21
CA VAL A 31 4.79 1.11 6.04
C VAL A 31 5.63 2.14 5.32
N THR A 32 6.63 1.68 4.56
CA THR A 32 7.37 2.56 3.67
C THR A 32 6.86 2.46 2.24
N THR A 33 6.87 3.59 1.53
CA THR A 33 6.50 3.69 0.12
C THR A 33 7.56 4.43 -0.68
N SER A 34 7.56 4.31 -2.00
CA SER A 34 8.44 5.13 -2.83
C SER A 34 8.09 6.61 -2.71
N SER A 35 9.08 7.50 -2.85
CA SER A 35 8.84 8.96 -2.86
C SER A 35 7.84 9.39 -3.94
N LEU A 36 7.75 8.63 -5.04
CA LEU A 36 6.79 8.89 -6.12
C LEU A 36 5.36 8.56 -5.71
N GLU A 37 5.15 7.42 -5.05
CA GLU A 37 3.85 7.07 -4.48
C GLU A 37 3.44 8.06 -3.38
N MET A 38 4.37 8.46 -2.52
CA MET A 38 4.10 9.47 -1.48
C MET A 38 3.62 10.80 -2.10
N SER A 39 4.17 11.20 -3.24
CA SER A 39 3.75 12.42 -3.94
C SER A 39 2.31 12.39 -4.49
N ARG A 40 1.66 11.22 -4.51
CA ARG A 40 0.24 11.07 -4.88
C ARG A 40 -0.70 11.15 -3.68
N LEU A 41 -0.18 11.10 -2.45
CA LEU A 41 -0.96 11.13 -1.23
C LEU A 41 -1.14 12.58 -0.73
N PRO A 42 -2.23 12.89 0.00
CA PRO A 42 -2.38 14.18 0.66
C PRO A 42 -1.23 14.42 1.66
N GLU A 43 -0.72 15.64 1.73
CA GLU A 43 0.29 15.98 2.74
C GLU A 43 -0.29 15.89 4.15
N LYS A 44 0.52 15.36 5.07
CA LYS A 44 0.21 15.24 6.50
C LYS A 44 1.26 15.99 7.31
N THR A 45 0.84 16.59 8.41
CA THR A 45 1.74 17.31 9.31
C THR A 45 2.62 16.35 10.10
N ILE A 46 3.77 16.82 10.58
CA ILE A 46 4.65 16.02 11.46
C ILE A 46 3.87 15.50 12.68
N ALA A 47 3.01 16.33 13.28
CA ALA A 47 2.21 15.96 14.43
C ALA A 47 1.22 14.81 14.11
N GLU A 48 0.61 14.81 12.91
CA GLU A 48 -0.26 13.70 12.47
C GLU A 48 0.54 12.41 12.28
N HIS A 49 1.72 12.48 11.65
CA HIS A 49 2.58 11.30 11.50
C HIS A 49 3.05 10.76 12.86
N GLU A 50 3.46 11.62 13.79
CA GLU A 50 3.88 11.22 15.14
C GLU A 50 2.74 10.58 15.92
N ALA A 51 1.53 11.16 15.87
CA ALA A 51 0.36 10.59 16.52
C ALA A 51 0.02 9.18 15.97
N ALA A 52 0.00 9.03 14.64
CA ALA A 52 -0.25 7.75 14.00
C ALA A 52 0.82 6.71 14.36
N LEU A 53 2.10 7.09 14.34
CA LEU A 53 3.21 6.19 14.65
C LEU A 53 3.20 5.75 16.12
N ASN A 54 2.86 6.63 17.06
CA ASN A 54 2.72 6.29 18.48
C ASN A 54 1.64 5.24 18.73
N GLU A 55 0.59 5.22 17.91
CA GLU A 55 -0.50 4.24 17.96
C GLU A 55 -0.28 3.03 17.05
N TRP A 56 0.87 2.95 16.34
CA TRP A 56 1.14 1.92 15.33
C TRP A 56 0.09 1.87 14.20
N ASN A 57 -0.46 3.02 13.85
CA ASN A 57 -1.44 3.21 12.79
C ASN A 57 -0.81 3.86 11.55
N CYS A 58 -1.51 3.77 10.42
CA CYS A 58 -1.22 4.58 9.23
C CYS A 58 -1.81 5.99 9.39
N VAL A 59 -1.06 7.03 8.99
CA VAL A 59 -1.51 8.44 9.08
C VAL A 59 -2.72 8.77 8.20
N HIS A 60 -3.01 7.93 7.20
CA HIS A 60 -4.18 8.04 6.31
C HIS A 60 -5.34 7.13 6.71
N LEU A 61 -5.29 6.53 7.90
CA LEU A 61 -6.39 5.78 8.45
C LEU A 61 -7.42 6.74 9.06
N GLY A 62 -8.61 6.80 8.45
CA GLY A 62 -9.76 7.55 8.95
C GLY A 62 -10.75 6.65 9.71
N PRO A 63 -11.82 7.23 10.27
CA PRO A 63 -12.79 6.50 11.09
C PRO A 63 -13.56 5.41 10.32
N ASN A 64 -13.61 5.48 8.98
CA ASN A 64 -14.32 4.53 8.13
C ASN A 64 -13.37 3.65 7.28
N GLY A 65 -12.07 3.68 7.57
CA GLY A 65 -11.04 2.97 6.81
C GLY A 65 -10.05 3.92 6.14
N CYS A 66 -9.32 3.41 5.14
CA CYS A 66 -8.26 4.15 4.47
C CYS A 66 -8.82 5.30 3.61
N GLU A 67 -8.43 6.54 3.92
CA GLU A 67 -8.88 7.74 3.18
C GLU A 67 -8.22 7.87 1.80
N VAL A 68 -7.14 7.12 1.57
CA VAL A 68 -6.39 7.09 0.30
C VAL A 68 -6.54 5.74 -0.42
N TYR A 69 -7.67 5.05 -0.25
CA TYR A 69 -7.87 3.67 -0.73
C TYR A 69 -7.50 3.47 -2.21
N GLU A 70 -7.92 4.41 -3.06
CA GLU A 70 -7.63 4.40 -4.51
C GLU A 70 -6.17 4.70 -4.82
N GLU A 71 -5.50 5.53 -4.02
CA GLU A 71 -4.09 5.87 -4.22
C GLU A 71 -3.13 5.00 -3.42
N ARG A 72 -3.63 3.99 -2.67
CA ARG A 72 -2.83 3.09 -1.84
C ARG A 72 -1.53 2.66 -2.51
N PRO A 73 -0.38 2.81 -1.84
CA PRO A 73 0.90 2.30 -2.30
C PRO A 73 0.87 0.81 -2.69
N LEU A 74 1.83 0.39 -3.50
CA LEU A 74 2.05 -1.00 -3.91
C LEU A 74 2.09 -1.91 -2.68
N ILE A 75 2.85 -1.55 -1.64
CA ILE A 75 2.94 -2.37 -0.42
C ILE A 75 1.58 -2.55 0.27
N CYS A 76 0.77 -1.49 0.34
CA CYS A 76 -0.57 -1.55 0.92
C CYS A 76 -1.52 -2.45 0.12
N ARG A 77 -1.36 -2.46 -1.22
CA ARG A 77 -2.16 -3.30 -2.13
C ARG A 77 -1.77 -4.78 -2.09
N MET A 78 -0.55 -5.08 -1.66
CA MET A 78 -0.07 -6.46 -1.55
C MET A 78 -0.69 -7.21 -0.36
N PHE A 79 -1.05 -6.52 0.73
CA PHE A 79 -1.79 -7.14 1.83
C PHE A 79 -3.10 -7.74 1.33
N GLY A 80 -3.28 -9.04 1.53
CA GLY A 80 -4.41 -9.83 1.03
C GLY A 80 -4.32 -10.27 -0.43
N ALA A 81 -3.46 -9.65 -1.25
CA ALA A 81 -3.30 -9.99 -2.67
C ALA A 81 -2.14 -10.97 -2.95
N THR A 82 -1.25 -11.20 -1.99
CA THR A 82 -0.21 -12.25 -2.03
C THR A 82 -0.38 -13.26 -0.89
N PRO A 83 -0.09 -14.56 -1.12
CA PRO A 83 -0.04 -15.55 -0.05
C PRO A 83 1.01 -15.24 1.04
N ARG A 84 1.99 -14.37 0.77
CA ARG A 84 3.06 -14.00 1.72
C ARG A 84 2.63 -12.94 2.73
N MET A 85 1.58 -12.18 2.43
CA MET A 85 1.02 -11.15 3.29
C MET A 85 -0.51 -11.31 3.33
N PRO A 86 -1.02 -12.39 3.95
CA PRO A 86 -2.46 -12.64 4.00
C PRO A 86 -3.18 -11.55 4.80
N CYS A 87 -4.42 -11.24 4.41
CA CYS A 87 -5.29 -10.38 5.21
C CYS A 87 -5.67 -11.10 6.51
N PRO A 88 -5.55 -10.45 7.69
CA PRO A 88 -5.97 -11.04 8.97
C PRO A 88 -7.45 -11.48 8.99
N GLU A 89 -8.30 -10.74 8.29
CA GLU A 89 -9.73 -10.98 8.18
C GLU A 89 -10.13 -11.98 7.08
N GLY A 90 -9.16 -12.52 6.36
CA GLY A 90 -9.36 -13.49 5.29
C GLY A 90 -9.85 -12.91 3.95
N CYS A 91 -9.91 -11.57 3.83
CA CYS A 91 -10.21 -10.91 2.55
C CYS A 91 -9.11 -11.18 1.52
N ARG A 92 -9.51 -11.49 0.29
CA ARG A 92 -8.58 -11.78 -0.81
C ARG A 92 -9.28 -11.66 -2.18
N PRO A 93 -8.53 -11.39 -3.25
CA PRO A 93 -9.05 -11.50 -4.61
C PRO A 93 -9.36 -12.97 -4.96
N THR A 94 -10.14 -13.17 -6.03
CA THR A 94 -10.41 -14.52 -6.57
C THR A 94 -9.12 -15.21 -7.02
N GLU A 95 -8.22 -14.45 -7.64
CA GLU A 95 -6.91 -14.90 -8.06
C GLU A 95 -5.83 -14.08 -7.36
N MET A 96 -4.85 -14.76 -6.78
CA MET A 96 -3.69 -14.11 -6.16
C MET A 96 -2.77 -13.51 -7.21
N ILE A 97 -1.94 -12.56 -6.80
CA ILE A 97 -0.94 -11.94 -7.68
C ILE A 97 -0.01 -12.98 -8.31
N GLU A 98 0.34 -12.77 -9.59
CA GLU A 98 1.35 -13.58 -10.26
C GLU A 98 2.73 -13.38 -9.63
N TYR A 99 3.47 -14.49 -9.42
CA TYR A 99 4.83 -14.48 -8.89
C TYR A 99 5.78 -13.50 -9.61
N LYS A 100 5.68 -13.42 -10.95
CA LYS A 100 6.51 -12.50 -11.75
C LYS A 100 6.17 -11.02 -11.49
N THR A 101 4.90 -10.72 -11.21
CA THR A 101 4.48 -9.36 -10.86
C THR A 101 4.93 -9.02 -9.44
N GLU A 102 4.75 -9.94 -8.48
CA GLU A 102 5.26 -9.78 -7.12
C GLU A 102 6.78 -9.54 -7.09
N ALA A 103 7.57 -10.31 -7.84
CA ALA A 103 9.01 -10.10 -7.96
C ALA A 103 9.37 -8.70 -8.46
N LYS A 104 8.67 -8.20 -9.48
CA LYS A 104 8.89 -6.83 -10.01
C LYS A 104 8.50 -5.74 -9.01
N ILE A 105 7.50 -5.98 -8.17
CA ILE A 105 7.12 -5.06 -7.09
C ILE A 105 8.23 -5.01 -6.04
N HIS A 106 8.78 -6.17 -5.65
CA HIS A 106 9.95 -6.21 -4.76
C HIS A 106 11.15 -5.47 -5.36
N ASP A 107 11.45 -5.68 -6.65
CA ASP A 107 12.52 -4.96 -7.33
C ASP A 107 12.27 -3.45 -7.33
N TYR A 108 11.04 -3.00 -7.61
CA TYR A 108 10.68 -1.58 -7.58
C TYR A 108 10.87 -0.97 -6.18
N ILE A 109 10.39 -1.65 -5.12
CA ILE A 109 10.53 -1.19 -3.74
C ILE A 109 12.02 -1.12 -3.35
N ALA A 110 12.82 -2.14 -3.71
CA ALA A 110 14.25 -2.20 -3.39
C ALA A 110 15.08 -1.14 -4.12
N ASN A 111 14.64 -0.68 -5.29
CA ASN A 111 15.39 0.25 -6.16
C ASN A 111 14.82 1.68 -6.18
N THR A 112 13.88 2.01 -5.30
CA THR A 112 13.35 3.37 -5.16
C THR A 112 13.57 3.91 -3.76
N ARG A 113 13.68 5.24 -3.62
CA ARG A 113 13.81 5.89 -2.31
C ARG A 113 12.54 5.67 -1.49
N GLN A 114 12.67 4.89 -0.44
CA GLN A 114 11.61 4.60 0.52
C GLN A 114 11.46 5.73 1.55
N VAL A 115 10.22 6.11 1.82
CA VAL A 115 9.81 7.05 2.87
C VAL A 115 8.70 6.42 3.69
N LEU A 116 8.65 6.73 4.99
CA LEU A 116 7.53 6.34 5.83
C LEU A 116 6.28 7.07 5.34
N VAL A 117 5.19 6.31 5.17
CA VAL A 117 3.85 6.86 4.85
C VAL A 117 3.32 7.69 6.01
#